data_AF-A0A1N7JXX6-F1
#
_entry.id   AF-A0A1N7JXX6-F1
#
_cell.length_a   1.000
_cell.length_b   1.000
_cell.length_c   1.000
_cell.angle_alpha   90.00
_cell.angle_beta   90.00
_cell.angle_gamma   90.00
#
_symmetry.space_group_name_H-M   'P 1'
#
loop_
_entity.id
_entity.type
_entity.pdbx_description
1 polymer ?
#
loop_
_entity_poly.entity_id
_entity_poly.type
_entity_poly.pdbx_seq_one_letter_code
_entity_poly.pdbx_strand_id
1 'polypeptide(L)'
;MPDCATDGVLGVTTSVVGSLMSTEAVKYLSGVGEVKVGRLHMYDVLSATMRRFTVTRDPWRELATHLGTYTEACSASHEGQALFDALTAHRLPSIDVREPHEKAVADLPVPGINLPLSEVEQNPEAVSRTLAQFSPGDEVVVYCAGGVRSEGVVDKHGALA
;
A
#
# COMPACT_ATOMS: atom_id res chain seq x y z
N MET A 1 6.71 7.98 -4.71
CA MET A 1 7.08 6.80 -5.51
C MET A 1 5.90 5.85 -5.44
N PRO A 2 5.41 5.28 -6.56
CA PRO A 2 4.37 4.26 -6.51
C PRO A 2 4.83 3.11 -5.60
N ASP A 3 3.90 2.44 -4.92
CA ASP A 3 4.27 1.31 -4.08
C ASP A 3 4.71 0.10 -4.94
N CYS A 4 5.45 -0.82 -4.34
CA CYS A 4 5.91 -2.03 -5.04
C CYS A 4 4.74 -2.93 -5.52
N ALA A 5 3.53 -2.73 -5.01
CA ALA A 5 2.35 -3.45 -5.45
C ALA A 5 1.79 -2.88 -6.78
N THR A 6 2.05 -1.61 -7.06
CA THR A 6 1.57 -0.90 -8.26
C THR A 6 2.53 -1.07 -9.44
N ASP A 7 3.85 -0.87 -9.23
CA ASP A 7 4.85 -0.92 -10.31
C ASP A 7 5.55 -2.29 -10.46
N GLY A 8 5.34 -3.19 -9.50
CA GLY A 8 5.99 -4.50 -9.44
C GLY A 8 7.47 -4.42 -9.02
N VAL A 9 8.05 -5.59 -8.72
CA VAL A 9 9.47 -5.74 -8.37
C VAL A 9 10.08 -6.89 -9.15
N LEU A 10 11.31 -6.71 -9.62
CA LEU A 10 12.06 -7.79 -10.27
C LEU A 10 12.46 -8.83 -9.22
N GLY A 11 11.83 -10.01 -9.23
CA GLY A 11 12.08 -11.05 -8.21
C GLY A 11 13.56 -11.40 -8.00
N VAL A 12 14.37 -11.29 -9.05
CA VAL A 12 15.83 -11.49 -8.99
C VAL A 12 16.54 -10.48 -8.08
N THR A 13 16.09 -9.23 -7.98
CA THR A 13 16.71 -8.24 -7.08
C THR A 13 16.42 -8.55 -5.63
N THR A 14 15.19 -8.97 -5.30
CA THR A 14 14.83 -9.48 -3.98
C THR A 14 15.64 -10.72 -3.60
N SER A 15 15.90 -11.64 -4.53
CA SER A 15 16.76 -12.81 -4.28
C SER A 15 18.20 -12.43 -3.95
N VAL A 16 18.77 -11.44 -4.65
CA VAL A 16 20.12 -10.93 -4.35
C VAL A 16 20.16 -10.32 -2.95
N VAL A 17 19.22 -9.43 -2.62
CA VAL A 17 19.17 -8.78 -1.30
C VAL A 17 18.96 -9.82 -0.18
N GLY A 18 18.06 -10.79 -0.37
CA GLY A 18 17.83 -11.87 0.59
C GLY A 18 19.07 -12.75 0.82
N SER A 19 19.85 -13.00 -0.23
CA SER A 19 21.11 -13.76 -0.12
C SER A 19 22.18 -12.99 0.65
N LEU A 20 22.31 -11.67 0.43
CA LEU A 20 23.20 -10.80 1.20
C LEU A 20 22.80 -10.78 2.68
N MET A 21 21.50 -10.64 2.98
CA MET A 21 20.98 -10.67 4.36
C MET A 21 21.26 -12.02 5.04
N SER A 22 21.01 -13.12 4.35
CA SER A 22 21.24 -14.48 4.85
C SER A 22 22.72 -14.71 5.17
N THR A 23 23.61 -14.21 4.31
CA THR A 23 25.06 -14.30 4.52
C THR A 23 25.49 -13.57 5.78
N GLU A 24 25.00 -12.35 6.01
CA GLU A 24 25.30 -11.60 7.24
C GLU A 24 24.71 -12.27 8.49
N ALA A 25 23.51 -12.86 8.39
CA ALA A 25 22.93 -13.64 9.48
C ALA A 25 23.79 -14.88 9.83
N VAL A 26 24.25 -15.63 8.83
CA VAL A 26 25.15 -16.78 9.03
C VAL A 26 26.46 -16.33 9.67
N LYS A 27 27.08 -15.26 9.18
CA LYS A 27 28.30 -14.69 9.76
C LYS A 27 28.10 -14.32 11.23
N TYR A 28 26.99 -13.65 11.53
CA TYR A 28 26.66 -13.23 12.89
C TYR A 28 26.47 -14.42 13.84
N LEU A 29 25.68 -15.41 13.44
CA LEU A 29 25.35 -16.57 14.27
C LEU A 29 26.54 -17.53 14.44
N SER A 30 27.37 -17.68 13.41
CA SER A 30 28.55 -18.57 13.45
C SER A 30 29.80 -17.92 14.03
N GLY A 31 29.82 -16.60 14.20
CA GLY A 31 31.03 -15.86 14.58
C GLY A 31 32.09 -15.82 13.48
N VAL A 32 31.75 -16.17 12.23
CA VAL A 32 32.70 -16.17 11.11
C VAL A 32 32.79 -14.78 10.48
N GLY A 33 34.02 -14.26 10.41
CA GLY A 33 34.32 -12.97 9.81
C GLY A 33 33.80 -11.78 10.62
N GLU A 34 33.72 -10.63 9.97
CA GLU A 34 33.29 -9.38 10.60
C GLU A 34 31.87 -9.00 10.15
N VAL A 35 30.94 -8.84 11.08
CA VAL A 35 29.59 -8.30 10.83
C VAL A 35 29.60 -6.80 11.06
N LYS A 36 29.22 -6.03 10.03
CA LYS A 36 29.30 -4.56 10.06
C LYS A 36 27.93 -3.95 10.33
N VAL A 37 27.62 -3.79 11.62
CA VAL A 37 26.45 -3.03 12.07
C VAL A 37 26.60 -1.55 11.65
N GLY A 38 25.49 -0.89 11.31
CA GLY A 38 25.50 0.50 10.85
C GLY A 38 26.00 0.67 9.41
N ARG A 39 25.92 -0.38 8.58
CA ARG A 39 26.17 -0.30 7.13
C ARG A 39 24.90 -0.54 6.35
N LEU A 40 24.57 0.40 5.47
CA LEU A 40 23.51 0.24 4.48
C LEU A 40 24.13 -0.09 3.13
N HIS A 41 23.67 -1.19 2.53
CA HIS A 41 24.06 -1.62 1.20
C HIS A 41 22.95 -1.26 0.21
N MET A 42 23.31 -0.57 -0.87
CA MET A 42 22.40 -0.25 -1.97
C MET A 42 22.86 -0.98 -3.22
N TYR A 43 22.00 -1.83 -3.76
CA TYR A 43 22.24 -2.55 -5.01
C TYR A 43 21.54 -1.83 -6.15
N ASP A 44 22.31 -1.31 -7.08
CA ASP A 44 21.82 -0.76 -8.33
C ASP A 44 21.87 -1.88 -9.38
N VAL A 45 20.69 -2.38 -9.77
CA VAL A 45 20.61 -3.54 -10.68
C VAL A 45 20.98 -3.18 -12.12
N LEU A 46 20.68 -1.96 -12.56
CA LEU A 46 20.90 -1.54 -13.96
C LEU A 46 22.39 -1.42 -14.26
N SER A 47 23.15 -0.89 -13.31
CA SER A 47 24.61 -0.79 -13.40
C SER A 47 25.35 -1.98 -12.80
N ALA A 48 24.64 -2.90 -12.14
CA ALA A 48 25.20 -3.99 -11.36
C ALA A 48 26.23 -3.53 -10.30
N THR A 49 26.01 -2.36 -9.70
CA THR A 49 26.93 -1.79 -8.70
C THR A 49 26.39 -1.90 -7.27
N MET A 50 27.31 -2.04 -6.32
CA MET A 50 27.01 -2.02 -4.89
C MET A 50 27.62 -0.78 -4.25
N ARG A 51 26.76 0.07 -3.68
CA ARG A 51 27.15 1.24 -2.90
C ARG A 51 26.95 0.95 -1.42
N ARG A 52 27.82 1.52 -0.58
CA ARG A 52 27.80 1.33 0.87
C ARG A 52 27.75 2.68 1.56
N PHE A 53 26.87 2.80 2.53
CA PHE A 53 26.75 3.98 3.37
C PHE A 53 26.98 3.59 4.82
N THR A 54 27.68 4.45 5.56
CA THR A 54 27.71 4.36 7.02
C THR A 54 26.47 5.05 7.56
N VAL A 55 25.65 4.32 8.31
CA VAL A 55 24.48 4.84 8.98
C VAL A 55 24.79 4.90 10.46
N THR A 56 24.74 6.11 11.02
CA THR A 56 24.92 6.35 12.44
C THR A 56 23.55 6.42 13.12
N ARG A 57 23.53 6.06 14.41
CA ARG A 57 22.34 6.25 15.24
C ARG A 57 21.97 7.74 15.28
N ASP A 58 20.68 8.03 15.10
CA ASP A 58 20.10 9.33 15.43
C ASP A 58 19.95 9.47 16.95
N PRO A 59 20.57 10.47 17.61
CA PRO A 59 20.47 10.64 19.06
C PRO A 59 19.08 11.11 19.53
N TRP A 60 18.26 11.68 18.64
CA TRP A 60 16.92 12.19 18.98
C TRP A 60 15.84 11.13 18.80
N ARG A 61 16.16 10.03 18.13
CA ARG A 61 15.28 8.88 17.95
C ARG A 61 15.23 8.03 19.22
N GLU A 62 14.01 7.77 19.71
CA GLU A 62 13.77 6.78 20.75
C GLU A 62 14.21 5.38 20.28
N LEU A 63 14.87 4.63 21.17
CA LEU A 63 15.37 3.31 20.84
C LEU A 63 14.19 2.33 20.78
N ALA A 64 13.95 1.74 19.60
CA ALA A 64 13.04 0.62 19.48
C ALA A 64 13.59 -0.60 20.24
N THR A 65 13.01 -0.91 21.39
CA THR A 65 13.39 -2.06 22.24
C THR A 65 12.46 -3.25 22.08
N HIS A 66 11.29 -3.03 21.46
CA HIS A 66 10.30 -4.06 21.17
C HIS A 66 9.84 -3.90 19.72
N LEU A 67 9.48 -5.01 19.08
CA LEU A 67 8.66 -4.94 17.86
C LEU A 67 7.23 -4.62 18.28
N GLY A 68 6.63 -3.61 17.67
CA GLY A 68 5.20 -3.34 17.83
C GLY A 68 4.34 -4.47 17.27
N THR A 69 3.08 -4.51 17.67
CA THR A 69 2.08 -5.44 17.14
C THR A 69 1.66 -5.02 15.74
N TYR A 70 1.84 -5.90 14.75
CA TYR A 70 1.53 -5.63 13.35
C TYR A 70 0.07 -5.18 13.12
N THR A 71 -0.85 -5.62 13.98
CA THR A 71 -2.27 -5.25 13.96
C THR A 71 -2.54 -3.77 14.22
N GLU A 72 -1.70 -3.08 15.00
CA GLU A 72 -1.89 -1.65 15.30
C GLU A 72 -1.27 -0.75 14.23
N ALA A 73 -0.27 -1.26 13.50
CA ALA A 73 0.32 -0.55 12.36
C ALA A 73 -0.57 -0.63 11.10
N CYS A 74 -1.41 -1.67 10.99
CA CYS A 74 -2.35 -1.89 9.89
C CYS A 74 -3.82 -1.70 10.28
N SER A 75 -4.12 -1.24 11.49
CA SER A 75 -5.50 -0.92 11.85
C SER A 75 -5.96 0.26 11.00
N ALA A 76 -7.00 0.04 10.19
CA ALA A 76 -7.73 1.11 9.53
C ALA A 76 -8.01 2.23 10.54
N SER A 77 -7.93 3.49 10.09
CA SER A 77 -8.29 4.62 10.95
C SER A 77 -9.69 4.40 11.53
N HIS A 78 -9.99 4.98 12.70
CA HIS A 78 -11.33 4.93 13.29
C HIS A 78 -12.42 5.39 12.29
N GLU A 79 -12.08 6.35 11.42
CA GLU A 79 -12.93 6.82 10.32
C GLU A 79 -13.13 5.74 9.24
N GLY A 80 -12.06 5.06 8.83
CA GLY A 80 -12.13 3.94 7.88
C GLY A 80 -13.01 2.79 8.38
N GLN A 81 -12.95 2.49 9.67
CA GLN A 81 -13.82 1.47 10.28
C GLN A 81 -15.30 1.89 10.25
N ALA A 82 -15.62 3.15 10.58
CA ALA A 82 -16.98 3.66 10.55
C ALA A 82 -17.59 3.61 9.13
N LEU A 83 -16.80 3.94 8.11
CA LEU A 83 -17.20 3.82 6.70
C LEU A 83 -17.42 2.36 6.30
N PHE A 84 -16.53 1.46 6.71
CA PHE A 84 -16.67 0.02 6.46
C PHE A 84 -17.93 -0.56 7.11
N ASP A 85 -18.24 -0.15 8.34
CA ASP A 85 -19.46 -0.53 9.05
C ASP A 85 -20.72 0.04 8.37
N ALA A 86 -20.64 1.23 7.77
CA ALA A 86 -21.73 1.81 6.98
C ALA A 86 -21.97 1.05 5.67
N LEU A 87 -20.89 0.66 4.98
CA LEU A 87 -20.92 -0.17 3.76
C LEU A 87 -21.55 -1.54 4.01
N THR A 88 -21.06 -2.26 5.02
CA THR A 88 -21.53 -3.61 5.36
C THR A 88 -22.95 -3.61 5.93
N ALA A 89 -23.40 -2.52 6.55
CA ALA A 89 -24.78 -2.31 6.96
C ALA A 89 -25.70 -1.80 5.82
N HIS A 90 -25.18 -1.64 4.59
CA HIS A 90 -25.90 -1.12 3.42
C HIS A 90 -26.53 0.26 3.65
N ARG A 91 -25.89 1.11 4.45
CA ARG A 91 -26.39 2.45 4.79
C ARG A 91 -25.97 3.52 3.79
N LEU A 92 -24.84 3.31 3.11
CA LEU A 92 -24.30 4.25 2.13
C LEU A 92 -24.06 3.53 0.79
N PRO A 93 -24.36 4.19 -0.35
CA PRO A 93 -23.93 3.73 -1.66
C PRO A 93 -22.40 3.68 -1.75
N SER A 94 -21.89 2.87 -2.68
CA SER A 94 -20.45 2.63 -2.77
C SER A 94 -19.90 2.52 -4.18
N ILE A 95 -18.64 2.93 -4.31
CA ILE A 95 -17.81 2.74 -5.49
C ILE A 95 -16.57 1.93 -5.09
N ASP A 96 -16.41 0.76 -5.70
CA ASP A 96 -15.25 -0.11 -5.55
C ASP A 96 -14.24 0.20 -6.64
N VAL A 97 -13.09 0.80 -6.29
CA VAL A 97 -12.05 1.18 -7.26
C VAL A 97 -10.99 0.10 -7.48
N ARG A 98 -11.21 -1.11 -6.94
CA ARG A 98 -10.32 -2.26 -7.17
C ARG A 98 -10.49 -2.80 -8.60
N GLU A 99 -9.41 -3.41 -9.09
CA GLU A 99 -9.43 -4.08 -10.39
C GLU A 99 -10.29 -5.36 -10.35
N PRO A 100 -10.90 -5.78 -11.47
CA PRO A 100 -11.78 -6.96 -11.50
C PRO A 100 -11.10 -8.25 -11.00
N HIS A 101 -9.79 -8.37 -11.22
CA HIS A 101 -9.01 -9.53 -10.75
C HIS A 101 -8.81 -9.54 -9.22
N GLU A 102 -8.79 -8.38 -8.55
CA GLU A 102 -8.75 -8.32 -7.08
C GLU A 102 -10.08 -8.83 -6.50
N LYS A 103 -11.20 -8.42 -7.10
CA LYS A 103 -12.55 -8.87 -6.71
C LYS A 103 -12.74 -10.38 -6.88
N ALA A 104 -12.20 -10.93 -7.96
CA ALA A 104 -12.26 -12.37 -8.23
C ALA A 104 -11.57 -13.23 -7.16
N VAL A 105 -10.55 -12.67 -6.47
CA VAL A 105 -9.85 -13.34 -5.37
C VAL A 105 -10.64 -13.21 -4.06
N ALA A 106 -11.07 -12.00 -3.72
CA ALA A 106 -11.83 -11.72 -2.52
C ALA A 106 -12.70 -10.47 -2.70
N ASP A 107 -14.02 -10.66 -2.74
CA ASP A 107 -14.97 -9.56 -2.84
C ASP A 107 -15.69 -9.31 -1.50
N LEU A 108 -16.10 -8.05 -1.31
CA LEU A 108 -17.00 -7.69 -0.23
C LEU A 108 -18.43 -7.97 -0.72
N PRO A 109 -19.27 -8.69 0.04
CA PRO A 109 -20.66 -8.97 -0.35
C PRO A 109 -21.56 -7.74 -0.11
N VAL A 110 -21.15 -6.58 -0.63
CA VAL A 110 -21.87 -5.31 -0.54
C VAL A 110 -22.27 -4.84 -1.94
N PRO A 111 -23.48 -4.28 -2.11
CA PRO A 111 -23.89 -3.69 -3.37
C PRO A 111 -23.07 -2.42 -3.63
N GLY A 112 -22.54 -2.28 -4.84
CA GLY A 112 -21.73 -1.14 -5.24
C GLY A 112 -21.39 -1.16 -6.72
N ILE A 113 -20.99 -0.01 -7.23
CA ILE A 113 -20.51 0.10 -8.60
C ILE A 113 -19.00 -0.18 -8.59
N ASN A 114 -18.53 -1.14 -9.38
CA ASN A 114 -17.10 -1.30 -9.59
C ASN A 114 -16.64 -0.36 -10.70
N LEU A 115 -15.75 0.57 -10.35
CA LEU A 115 -15.11 1.50 -11.26
C LEU A 115 -13.59 1.34 -11.10
N PRO A 116 -12.96 0.40 -11.83
CA PRO A 116 -11.54 0.11 -11.69
C PRO A 116 -10.68 1.37 -11.82
N LEU A 117 -9.63 1.49 -11.00
CA LEU A 117 -8.76 2.66 -11.04
C LEU A 117 -8.13 2.88 -12.44
N SER A 118 -7.82 1.80 -13.15
CA SER A 118 -7.34 1.87 -14.53
C SER A 118 -8.33 2.58 -15.48
N GLU A 119 -9.64 2.45 -15.26
CA GLU A 119 -10.66 3.17 -16.03
C GLU A 119 -10.72 4.66 -15.64
N VAL A 120 -10.59 4.96 -14.33
CA VAL A 120 -10.53 6.34 -13.83
C VAL A 120 -9.34 7.10 -14.44
N GLU A 121 -8.18 6.46 -14.54
CA GLU A 121 -6.96 7.06 -15.09
C GLU A 121 -7.02 7.25 -16.61
N GLN A 122 -7.67 6.34 -17.32
CA GLN A 122 -7.79 6.39 -18.77
C GLN A 122 -8.88 7.34 -19.25
N ASN A 123 -9.94 7.54 -18.45
CA ASN A 123 -11.10 8.31 -18.83
C ASN A 123 -11.50 9.32 -17.74
N PRO A 124 -11.21 10.62 -17.94
CA PRO A 124 -11.55 11.68 -17.00
C PRO A 124 -13.03 11.80 -16.65
N GLU A 125 -13.92 11.33 -17.53
CA GLU A 125 -15.38 11.38 -17.32
C GLU A 125 -15.94 10.14 -16.62
N ALA A 126 -15.12 9.11 -16.36
CA ALA A 126 -15.61 7.86 -15.79
C ALA A 126 -16.19 8.05 -14.38
N VAL A 127 -15.55 8.91 -13.56
CA VAL A 127 -16.04 9.24 -12.22
C VAL A 127 -17.37 10.01 -12.31
N SER A 128 -17.45 11.06 -13.12
CA SER A 128 -18.69 11.85 -13.29
C SER A 128 -19.87 11.02 -13.77
N ARG A 129 -19.65 10.11 -14.75
CA ARG A 129 -20.69 9.18 -15.23
C ARG A 129 -21.13 8.20 -14.14
N THR A 130 -20.21 7.77 -13.29
CA THR A 130 -20.52 6.87 -12.17
C THR A 130 -21.30 7.61 -11.08
N LEU A 131 -20.88 8.83 -10.74
CA LEU A 131 -21.58 9.68 -9.77
C LEU A 131 -23.01 10.04 -10.21
N ALA A 132 -23.23 10.22 -11.52
CA ALA A 132 -24.56 10.47 -12.08
C ALA A 132 -25.56 9.32 -11.90
N GLN A 133 -25.12 8.14 -11.45
CA GLN A 133 -26.00 7.01 -11.10
C GLN A 133 -26.57 7.12 -9.67
N PHE A 134 -26.04 8.02 -8.85
CA PHE A 134 -26.51 8.31 -7.51
C PHE A 134 -27.37 9.58 -7.48
N SER A 135 -28.11 9.79 -6.39
CA SER A 135 -28.93 10.98 -6.23
C SER A 135 -28.05 12.17 -5.81
N PRO A 136 -28.34 13.40 -6.29
CA PRO A 136 -27.63 14.58 -5.82
C PRO A 136 -27.70 14.73 -4.29
N GLY A 137 -26.54 14.83 -3.63
CA GLY A 137 -26.42 14.91 -2.18
C GLY A 137 -26.31 13.57 -1.46
N ASP A 138 -26.28 12.44 -2.18
CA ASP A 138 -25.92 11.14 -1.59
C ASP A 138 -24.46 11.16 -1.12
N GLU A 139 -24.22 10.68 0.11
CA GLU A 139 -22.87 10.44 0.60
C GLU A 139 -22.38 9.08 0.09
N VAL A 140 -21.44 9.10 -0.86
CA VAL A 140 -20.93 7.89 -1.53
C VAL A 140 -19.59 7.48 -0.94
N VAL A 141 -19.47 6.21 -0.53
CA VAL A 141 -18.22 5.66 -0.03
C VAL A 141 -17.39 5.08 -1.17
N VAL A 142 -16.18 5.60 -1.36
CA VAL A 142 -15.20 5.05 -2.31
C VAL A 142 -14.20 4.19 -1.54
N TYR A 143 -13.97 2.95 -1.96
CA TYR A 143 -13.05 2.05 -1.26
C TYR A 143 -12.12 1.28 -2.20
N CYS A 144 -10.95 0.92 -1.67
CA CYS A 144 -10.00 0.01 -2.29
C CYS A 144 -9.44 -0.98 -1.24
N ALA A 145 -8.44 -1.79 -1.59
CA ALA A 145 -7.87 -2.77 -0.65
C ALA A 145 -7.14 -2.14 0.55
N GLY A 146 -6.55 -0.95 0.40
CA GLY A 146 -5.65 -0.36 1.40
C GLY A 146 -5.86 1.13 1.68
N GLY A 147 -6.97 1.72 1.24
CA GLY A 147 -7.31 3.14 1.47
C GLY A 147 -6.60 4.16 0.56
N VAL A 148 -5.34 3.93 0.18
CA VAL A 148 -4.53 4.91 -0.58
C VAL A 148 -5.14 5.27 -1.95
N ARG A 149 -5.60 4.27 -2.70
CA ARG A 149 -6.20 4.51 -4.03
C ARG A 149 -7.54 5.25 -3.95
N SER A 150 -8.38 4.89 -2.97
CA SER A 150 -9.68 5.55 -2.77
C SER A 150 -9.51 6.99 -2.32
N GLU A 151 -8.56 7.27 -1.43
CA GLU A 151 -8.19 8.64 -1.04
C GLU A 151 -7.78 9.47 -2.26
N GLY A 152 -6.88 8.95 -3.11
CA GLY A 152 -6.47 9.64 -4.32
C GLY A 152 -7.59 9.91 -5.33
N VAL A 153 -8.63 9.07 -5.38
CA VAL A 153 -9.84 9.32 -6.20
C VAL A 153 -10.68 10.42 -5.56
N VAL A 154 -10.92 10.37 -4.25
CA VAL A 154 -11.69 11.38 -3.52
C VAL A 154 -11.01 12.76 -3.56
N ASP A 155 -9.69 12.84 -3.40
CA ASP A 155 -8.95 14.10 -3.46
C ASP A 155 -9.07 14.78 -4.84
N LYS A 156 -9.06 13.98 -5.91
CA LYS A 156 -9.13 14.51 -7.29
C LYS A 156 -10.56 14.82 -7.74
N HIS A 157 -11.55 14.08 -7.25
CA HIS A 157 -12.90 14.08 -7.81
C HIS A 157 -14.00 14.40 -6.80
N GLY A 158 -13.67 14.61 -5.52
CA GLY A 158 -14.65 14.84 -4.46
C GLY A 158 -15.50 16.10 -4.65
N ALA A 159 -15.02 17.08 -5.43
CA ALA A 159 -15.78 18.27 -5.78
C ALA A 159 -16.92 18.01 -6.80
N LEU A 160 -16.99 16.82 -7.40
CA LEU A 160 -18.03 16.42 -8.36
C LEU A 160 -19.26 15.78 -7.68
N ALA A 161 -19.16 15.47 -6.38
CA ALA A 161 -20.22 14.85 -5.58
C ALA A 161 -21.12 15.90 -4.91
#